data_AF-X1R711-F1
#
_entry.id   AF-X1R711-F1
#
_cell.length_a   1.000
_cell.length_b   1.000
_cell.length_c   1.000
_cell.angle_alpha   90.00
_cell.angle_beta   90.00
_cell.angle_gamma   90.00
#
_symmetry.space_group_name_H-M   'P 1'
#
loop_
_entity.id
_entity.type
_entity.pdbx_description
1 polymer ?
#
loop_
_entity_poly.entity_id
_entity_poly.type
_entity_poly.pdbx_seq_one_letter_code
_entity_poly.pdbx_strand_id
1 'polypeptide(L)'
;MINGEIGLYEDTPIDGFMIPAKAANKNAAKVFLEFLASKSAQEYNAKELGRLAANKFVPAPDPHAQDGLNMILESDGVMQFYDRDANPEMATAGMNGFVEFMDQPEKLNSILQNLENQRKRIYQE
;
A
#
# COMPACT_ATOMS: atom_id res chain seq x y z
N MET A 1 -14.91 -0.98 19.92
CA MET A 1 -15.75 -0.14 19.03
C MET A 1 -14.81 0.81 18.31
N ILE A 2 -14.98 1.02 17.01
CA ILE A 2 -14.19 1.97 16.22
C ILE A 2 -14.62 3.40 16.61
N ASN A 3 -13.66 4.33 16.73
CA ASN A 3 -13.95 5.73 17.02
C ASN A 3 -14.61 6.39 15.80
N GLY A 4 -15.87 6.80 15.91
CA GLY A 4 -16.61 7.44 14.81
C GLY A 4 -16.18 8.87 14.47
N GLU A 5 -15.28 9.47 15.24
CA GLU A 5 -14.62 10.73 14.88
C GLU A 5 -13.47 10.53 13.87
N ILE A 6 -13.01 9.29 13.70
CA ILE A 6 -11.99 8.93 12.72
C ILE A 6 -12.69 8.50 11.45
N GLY A 7 -12.29 9.10 10.32
CA GLY A 7 -12.77 8.78 8.99
C GLY A 7 -12.56 7.32 8.58
N LEU A 8 -13.19 6.90 7.49
CA LEU A 8 -12.99 5.58 6.90
C LEU A 8 -11.73 5.60 6.02
N TYR A 9 -10.80 4.67 6.23
CA TYR A 9 -9.59 4.53 5.41
C TYR A 9 -9.51 3.13 4.83
N GLU A 10 -8.98 3.01 3.62
CA GLU A 10 -8.83 1.73 2.92
C GLU A 10 -7.36 1.37 2.67
N ASP A 11 -7.01 0.09 2.80
CA ASP A 11 -5.69 -0.40 2.41
C ASP A 11 -5.67 -0.66 0.91
N THR A 12 -4.89 0.14 0.18
CA THR A 12 -4.76 0.07 -1.28
C THR A 12 -3.29 0.15 -1.67
N PRO A 13 -2.57 -0.98 -1.79
CA PRO A 13 -1.19 -0.98 -2.25
C PRO A 13 -1.12 -0.53 -3.71
N ILE A 14 -0.39 0.56 -3.95
CA ILE A 14 -0.20 1.20 -5.27
C ILE A 14 1.24 0.94 -5.71
N ASP A 15 1.38 0.32 -6.87
CA ASP A 15 2.66 0.13 -7.54
C ASP A 15 2.95 1.29 -8.50
N GLY A 16 4.23 1.51 -8.82
CA GLY A 16 4.63 2.54 -9.76
C GLY A 16 6.00 2.29 -10.37
N PHE A 17 6.39 3.21 -11.26
CA PHE A 17 7.65 3.16 -11.97
C PHE A 17 8.48 4.42 -11.67
N MET A 18 9.78 4.25 -11.45
CA MET A 18 10.70 5.35 -11.14
C MET A 18 11.93 5.30 -12.06
N ILE A 19 12.46 6.47 -12.42
CA ILE A 19 13.74 6.58 -13.13
C ILE A 19 14.86 6.69 -12.09
N PRO A 20 15.83 5.77 -12.05
CA PRO A 20 16.97 5.88 -11.15
C PRO A 20 17.73 7.20 -11.37
N ALA A 21 18.17 7.83 -10.28
CA ALA A 21 18.87 9.13 -10.33
C ALA A 21 20.13 9.10 -11.22
N LYS A 22 20.79 7.95 -11.34
CA LYS A 22 22.00 7.71 -12.14
C LYS A 22 21.75 6.94 -13.44
N ALA A 23 20.50 6.87 -13.93
CA ALA A 23 20.19 6.19 -15.18
C ALA A 23 20.98 6.77 -16.36
N ALA A 24 21.58 5.90 -17.19
CA ALA A 24 22.41 6.30 -18.32
C ALA A 24 21.62 7.02 -19.43
N ASN A 25 20.35 6.67 -19.63
CA ASN A 25 19.50 7.27 -20.68
C ASN A 25 18.15 7.72 -20.11
N LYS A 26 18.15 8.87 -19.41
CA LYS A 26 16.93 9.46 -18.83
C LYS A 26 15.91 9.89 -19.87
N ASN A 27 16.34 10.26 -21.08
CA ASN A 27 15.43 10.71 -22.13
C ASN A 27 14.56 9.55 -22.63
N ALA A 28 15.16 8.41 -22.97
CA ALA A 28 14.40 7.22 -23.35
C ALA A 28 13.51 6.71 -22.20
N ALA A 29 14.01 6.75 -20.96
CA ALA A 29 13.22 6.35 -19.79
C ALA A 29 11.96 7.23 -19.60
N LYS A 30 12.06 8.55 -19.83
CA LYS A 30 10.89 9.45 -19.78
C LYS A 30 9.87 9.14 -20.87
N VAL A 31 10.33 8.88 -22.10
CA VAL A 31 9.44 8.46 -23.21
C VAL A 31 8.71 7.16 -22.86
N PHE A 32 9.40 6.22 -22.22
CA PHE A 32 8.78 4.98 -21.77
C PHE A 32 7.77 5.20 -20.62
N LEU A 33 8.09 6.05 -19.64
CA LEU A 33 7.13 6.41 -18.59
C LEU A 33 5.88 7.12 -19.16
N GLU A 34 6.04 7.96 -20.17
CA GLU A 34 4.91 8.59 -20.88
C GLU A 34 4.03 7.54 -21.55
N PHE A 35 4.63 6.55 -22.21
CA PHE A 35 3.90 5.40 -22.75
C PHE A 35 3.15 4.63 -21.65
N LEU A 36 3.79 4.30 -20.53
CA LEU A 36 3.15 3.59 -19.41
C LEU A 36 2.02 4.39 -18.74
N ALA A 37 2.08 5.72 -18.79
CA ALA A 37 1.02 6.60 -18.29
C ALA A 37 -0.16 6.75 -19.27
N SER A 38 0.01 6.34 -20.53
CA SER A 38 -1.03 6.44 -21.54
C SER A 38 -2.26 5.61 -21.17
N LYS A 39 -3.44 6.08 -21.62
CA LYS A 39 -4.70 5.39 -21.37
C LYS A 39 -4.68 3.95 -21.90
N SER A 40 -4.17 3.73 -23.12
CA SER A 40 -4.13 2.41 -23.75
C SER A 40 -3.21 1.43 -23.02
N ALA A 41 -2.04 1.87 -22.55
CA ALA A 41 -1.14 1.01 -21.79
C ALA A 41 -1.74 0.62 -20.42
N GLN A 42 -2.39 1.57 -19.74
CA GLN A 42 -3.07 1.34 -18.47
C GLN A 42 -4.33 0.47 -18.64
N GLU A 43 -5.12 0.67 -19.69
CA GLU A 43 -6.27 -0.20 -20.04
C GLU A 43 -5.84 -1.64 -20.30
N TYR A 44 -4.76 -1.82 -21.07
CA TYR A 44 -4.17 -3.13 -21.30
C TYR A 44 -3.74 -3.77 -19.98
N ASN A 45 -2.98 -3.06 -19.14
CA ASN A 45 -2.51 -3.60 -17.87
C ASN A 45 -3.66 -3.96 -16.92
N ALA A 46 -4.65 -3.07 -16.77
CA ALA A 46 -5.81 -3.28 -15.91
C ALA A 46 -6.59 -4.53 -16.31
N LYS A 47 -6.83 -4.71 -17.62
CA LYS A 47 -7.55 -5.86 -18.16
C LYS A 47 -6.78 -7.17 -17.98
N GLU A 48 -5.50 -7.19 -18.31
CA GLU A 48 -4.70 -8.42 -18.25
C GLU A 48 -4.40 -8.86 -16.81
N LEU A 49 -4.32 -7.92 -15.86
CA LEU A 49 -4.05 -8.22 -14.46
C LEU A 49 -5.31 -8.30 -13.58
N GLY A 50 -6.47 -7.88 -14.07
CA GLY A 50 -7.68 -7.71 -13.26
C GLY A 50 -7.52 -6.67 -12.15
N ARG A 51 -6.70 -5.63 -12.38
CA ARG A 51 -6.35 -4.61 -11.38
C ARG A 51 -6.85 -3.23 -11.80
N LEU A 52 -7.09 -2.37 -10.81
CA LEU A 52 -7.41 -0.96 -11.05
C LEU A 52 -6.20 -0.21 -11.63
N ALA A 53 -6.47 0.66 -12.59
CA ALA A 53 -5.49 1.59 -13.14
C ALA A 53 -5.46 2.88 -12.31
N ALA A 54 -4.28 3.51 -12.22
CA ALA A 54 -4.15 4.84 -11.60
C ALA A 54 -4.75 5.96 -12.49
N ASN A 55 -4.86 5.71 -13.80
CA ASN A 55 -5.44 6.66 -14.74
C ASN A 55 -6.98 6.63 -14.64
N LYS A 56 -7.60 7.72 -14.14
CA LYS A 56 -9.05 7.85 -13.95
C LYS A 56 -9.91 7.72 -15.21
N PHE A 57 -9.31 7.75 -16.40
CA PHE A 57 -10.01 7.57 -17.67
C PHE A 57 -10.02 6.11 -18.16
N VAL A 58 -9.43 5.21 -17.38
CA VAL A 58 -9.44 3.77 -17.58
C VAL A 58 -10.54 3.18 -16.70
N PRO A 59 -11.54 2.48 -17.26
CA PRO A 59 -12.58 1.86 -16.47
C PRO A 59 -12.02 0.67 -15.67
N ALA A 60 -12.73 0.29 -14.59
CA ALA A 60 -12.43 -0.95 -13.89
C ALA A 60 -12.56 -2.16 -14.85
N PRO A 61 -11.67 -3.16 -14.75
CA PRO A 61 -11.63 -4.28 -15.70
C PRO A 61 -12.80 -5.26 -15.57
N ASP A 62 -13.43 -5.34 -14.39
CA ASP A 62 -14.56 -6.22 -14.09
C ASP A 62 -15.42 -5.65 -12.94
N PRO A 63 -16.61 -6.24 -12.66
CA PRO A 63 -17.50 -5.75 -11.59
C PRO A 63 -16.89 -5.81 -10.18
N HIS A 64 -16.03 -6.80 -9.88
CA HIS A 64 -15.40 -6.92 -8.57
C HIS A 64 -14.38 -5.80 -8.34
N ALA A 65 -13.58 -5.48 -9.36
CA ALA A 65 -12.70 -4.32 -9.35
C ALA A 65 -13.48 -3.01 -9.24
N GLN A 66 -14.66 -2.92 -9.87
CA GLN A 66 -15.52 -1.73 -9.75
C GLN A 66 -16.03 -1.53 -8.32
N ASP A 67 -16.41 -2.60 -7.61
CA ASP A 67 -16.80 -2.51 -6.20
C ASP A 67 -15.64 -2.02 -5.32
N GLY A 68 -14.44 -2.56 -5.53
CA GLY A 68 -13.23 -2.08 -4.84
C GLY A 68 -12.92 -0.61 -5.13
N LEU A 69 -13.13 -0.15 -6.37
CA LEU A 69 -12.96 1.27 -6.71
C LEU A 69 -13.96 2.15 -5.96
N ASN A 70 -15.21 1.72 -5.81
CA ASN A 70 -16.22 2.46 -5.05
C ASN A 70 -15.80 2.59 -3.57
N MET A 71 -15.34 1.51 -2.94
CA MET A 71 -14.83 1.55 -1.56
C MET A 71 -13.69 2.56 -1.41
N ILE A 72 -12.72 2.55 -2.34
CA ILE A 72 -11.60 3.49 -2.32
C ILE A 72 -12.08 4.94 -2.47
N LEU A 73 -13.01 5.21 -3.40
CA LEU A 73 -13.51 6.56 -3.66
C LEU A 73 -14.40 7.11 -2.54
N GLU A 74 -15.02 6.24 -1.75
CA GLU A 74 -15.83 6.59 -0.58
C GLU A 74 -14.98 6.78 0.69
N SER A 75 -13.72 6.32 0.69
CA SER A 75 -12.80 6.48 1.82
C SER A 75 -12.26 7.92 1.95
N ASP A 76 -11.95 8.32 3.18
CA ASP A 76 -11.29 9.60 3.50
C ASP A 76 -9.78 9.57 3.15
N GLY A 77 -9.23 8.39 2.88
CA GLY A 77 -7.85 8.21 2.44
C GLY A 77 -7.45 6.75 2.32
N VAL A 78 -6.29 6.53 1.71
CA VAL A 78 -5.73 5.18 1.50
C VAL A 78 -4.37 5.00 2.16
N MET A 79 -4.12 3.77 2.62
CA MET A 79 -2.83 3.28 3.13
C MET A 79 -2.22 2.26 2.17
N GLN A 80 -0.95 1.90 2.36
CA GLN A 80 -0.22 1.01 1.47
C GLN A 80 -0.05 -0.41 2.04
N PHE A 81 -0.79 -0.76 3.10
CA PHE A 81 -0.54 -1.90 3.99
C PHE A 81 0.60 -1.64 4.99
N TYR A 82 0.46 -2.21 6.20
CA TYR A 82 1.35 -1.96 7.34
C TYR A 82 2.84 -2.21 7.05
N ASP A 83 3.15 -3.22 6.23
CA ASP A 83 4.53 -3.56 5.88
C ASP A 83 5.20 -2.56 4.93
N ARG A 84 4.42 -1.77 4.19
CA ARG A 84 4.89 -0.70 3.29
C ARG A 84 4.87 0.67 3.96
N ASP A 85 3.98 0.87 4.92
CA ASP A 85 3.89 2.13 5.68
C ASP A 85 4.85 2.19 6.88
N ALA A 86 5.39 1.04 7.33
CA ALA A 86 6.39 0.96 8.40
C ALA A 86 7.82 0.74 7.87
N ASN A 87 8.82 0.96 8.73
CA ASN A 87 10.18 0.48 8.46
C ASN A 87 10.16 -1.06 8.33
N PRO A 88 10.89 -1.69 7.38
CA PRO A 88 10.83 -3.15 7.17
C PRO A 88 11.14 -4.00 8.43
N GLU A 89 12.05 -3.54 9.29
CA GLU A 89 12.32 -4.23 10.56
C GLU A 89 11.14 -4.10 11.53
N MET A 90 10.48 -2.93 11.54
CA MET A 90 9.31 -2.67 12.39
C MET A 90 8.11 -3.46 11.89
N ALA A 91 7.89 -3.48 10.57
CA ALA A 91 6.88 -4.30 9.91
C ALA A 91 6.99 -5.76 10.36
N THR A 92 8.20 -6.34 10.27
CA THR A 92 8.47 -7.73 10.70
C THR A 92 8.15 -7.94 12.18
N ALA A 93 8.62 -7.05 13.06
CA ALA A 93 8.33 -7.14 14.49
C ALA A 93 6.82 -7.02 14.79
N GLY A 94 6.13 -6.10 14.12
CA GLY A 94 4.69 -5.88 14.23
C GLY A 94 3.87 -7.10 13.81
N MET A 95 4.15 -7.67 12.63
CA MET A 95 3.47 -8.88 12.16
C MET A 95 3.63 -10.04 13.13
N ASN A 96 4.84 -10.27 13.64
CA ASN A 96 5.08 -11.31 14.64
C ASN A 96 4.26 -11.05 15.92
N GLY A 97 4.19 -9.79 16.36
CA GLY A 97 3.36 -9.38 17.49
C GLY A 97 1.85 -9.61 17.24
N PHE A 98 1.36 -9.35 16.04
CA PHE A 98 -0.04 -9.63 15.67
C PHE A 98 -0.34 -11.13 15.73
N VAL A 99 0.54 -11.97 15.19
CA VAL A 99 0.40 -13.43 15.23
C VAL A 99 0.47 -13.95 16.67
N GLU A 100 1.42 -13.47 17.47
CA GLU A 100 1.52 -13.85 18.89
C GLU A 100 0.28 -13.45 19.66
N PHE A 101 -0.30 -12.26 19.41
CA PHE A 101 -1.53 -11.83 20.06
C PHE A 101 -2.75 -12.67 19.67
N MET A 102 -2.84 -13.10 18.40
CA MET A 102 -3.92 -13.98 17.94
C MET A 102 -3.88 -15.35 18.63
N ASP A 103 -2.69 -15.87 18.94
CA ASP A 103 -2.50 -17.15 19.61
C ASP A 103 -2.57 -17.03 21.15
N GLN A 104 -1.98 -15.98 21.71
CA GLN A 104 -1.78 -15.76 23.15
C GLN A 104 -2.18 -14.33 23.56
N PRO A 105 -3.49 -14.00 23.56
CA PRO A 105 -3.97 -12.64 23.82
C PRO A 105 -3.65 -12.13 25.24
N GLU A 106 -3.44 -13.03 26.21
CA GLU A 106 -3.03 -12.69 27.58
C GLU A 106 -1.64 -12.04 27.64
N LYS A 107 -0.81 -12.21 26.60
CA LYS A 107 0.52 -11.60 26.49
C LYS A 107 0.52 -10.18 25.93
N LEU A 108 -0.65 -9.53 25.77
CA LEU A 108 -0.76 -8.20 25.19
C LEU A 108 0.27 -7.20 25.74
N ASN A 109 0.42 -7.12 27.06
CA ASN A 109 1.35 -6.16 27.68
C ASN A 109 2.82 -6.44 27.33
N SER A 110 3.23 -7.71 27.30
CA SER A 110 4.61 -8.08 26.92
C SER A 110 4.85 -7.88 25.43
N ILE A 111 3.86 -8.16 24.58
CA ILE A 111 3.92 -7.90 23.14
C ILE A 111 4.11 -6.40 22.89
N LEU A 112 3.27 -5.56 23.49
CA LEU A 112 3.38 -4.10 23.38
C LEU A 112 4.72 -3.57 23.90
N GLN A 113 5.22 -4.10 25.02
CA GLN A 113 6.54 -3.72 25.54
C GLN A 113 7.68 -4.08 24.58
N ASN A 114 7.62 -5.27 23.97
CA ASN A 114 8.61 -5.67 22.96
C ASN A 114 8.52 -4.80 21.71
N LEU A 115 7.32 -4.53 21.20
CA LEU A 115 7.12 -3.64 20.05
C LEU A 115 7.65 -2.22 20.32
N GLU A 116 7.44 -1.67 21.51
CA GLU A 116 7.98 -0.36 21.89
C GLU A 116 9.52 -0.37 21.98
N ASN A 117 10.11 -1.45 22.50
CA ASN A 117 11.57 -1.61 22.49
C ASN A 117 12.13 -1.68 21.05
N GLN A 118 11.46 -2.41 20.15
CA GLN A 118 11.84 -2.45 18.73
C GLN A 118 11.68 -1.08 18.08
N ARG A 119 10.56 -0.38 18.31
CA ARG A 119 10.33 0.97 17.79
C ARG A 119 11.46 1.92 18.22
N LYS A 120 11.80 1.95 19.52
CA LYS A 120 12.92 2.75 20.04
C LYS A 120 14.26 2.39 19.40
N ARG A 121 14.52 1.12 19.08
CA ARG A 121 15.76 0.69 18.42
C ARG A 121 15.81 1.09 16.95
N ILE A 122 14.71 0.89 16.23
CA ILE A 122 14.63 1.04 14.77
C ILE A 122 14.54 2.51 14.37
N TYR A 123 13.79 3.31 15.13
CA TYR A 123 13.58 4.74 14.89
C TYR A 123 14.45 5.61 15.80
N GLN A 124 15.59 5.09 16.25
CA GLN A 124 16.64 5.91 16.86
C GLN A 124 17.12 6.92 15.80
N GLU A 125 16.91 8.21 16.04
CA GLU A 125 17.64 9.27 15.36
C GLU A 125 19.10 9.30 15.84
#